data_AF-A0A2D4JU83-F1
#
_entry.id   AF-A0A2D4JU83-F1
#
_cell.length_a   1.000
_cell.length_b   1.000
_cell.length_c   1.000
_cell.angle_alpha   90.00
_cell.angle_beta   90.00
_cell.angle_gamma   90.00
#
_symmetry.space_group_name_H-M   'P 1'
#
loop_
_entity.id
_entity.type
_entity.pdbx_description
1 polymer ?
#
loop_
_entity_poly.entity_id
_entity_poly.type
_entity_poly.pdbx_seq_one_letter_code
_entity_poly.pdbx_strand_id
1 'polypeptide(L)'
;SELQNNTVSKMSWHNSDSSRKPRSKSYSMALDRSMEEENELLRDKLNVVRENNASLISQNYKLMNEIETIKFELNQARAQISFLESTLGTRSVHIPILEEQIASLEADVQTQDSLLKDTEDKLEESQKMLMEKECDLQKLKEDYKKMKHDLIGWSKQGKRTEQQRNEALYNAEELTRTFKQYKEKITNQLEKVQVEEQILEKKLINCVNEKEKLLTQCNAYKSELENIKTQLRQLTEENCTGIQNLKTMEAKMSEMEFLLKHSQQKNQILENKLQEQKAGLQEKNAIINENEGLKALIARQKNQLNLHCQEIQHSKIELKTLENVIFQLTQSSSKEDNHSNEMCCNWSEIDGLLKEELRQKFNFQEAGIQKLQTEYVTCKLGQDCSEDDGGQELNGLETEPVKLSGNQAGTKCEQLELISKQFEKEKQILNRNLEELHIKLEKSEEESAILK
;
A
#
# COMPACT_ATOMS: atom_id res chain seq x y z
N SER A 1 -153.02 -64.85 -69.20
CA SER A 1 -153.67 -66.04 -68.62
C SER A 1 -154.80 -65.56 -67.74
N GLU A 2 -155.97 -65.40 -68.33
CA GLU A 2 -157.09 -66.40 -68.31
C GLU A 2 -157.87 -66.33 -66.98
N LEU A 3 -159.06 -65.72 -66.99
CA LEU A 3 -160.40 -66.36 -67.11
C LEU A 3 -160.84 -66.92 -65.72
N GLN A 4 -162.06 -66.80 -65.20
CA GLN A 4 -163.38 -66.59 -65.79
C GLN A 4 -164.48 -66.53 -64.69
N ASN A 5 -165.61 -65.89 -65.03
CA ASN A 5 -167.01 -66.29 -64.72
C ASN A 5 -167.55 -66.11 -63.27
N ASN A 6 -168.82 -65.76 -62.99
CA ASN A 6 -170.10 -65.63 -63.72
C ASN A 6 -171.10 -64.85 -62.81
N THR A 7 -171.89 -63.85 -63.28
CA THR A 7 -173.33 -63.90 -63.71
C THR A 7 -174.31 -64.57 -62.69
N VAL A 8 -175.56 -64.14 -62.39
CA VAL A 8 -176.62 -63.47 -63.19
C VAL A 8 -177.91 -63.17 -62.34
N SER A 9 -178.72 -62.19 -62.79
CA SER A 9 -180.23 -62.09 -62.70
C SER A 9 -180.94 -61.81 -61.36
N LYS A 10 -182.13 -61.17 -61.27
CA LYS A 10 -183.18 -60.78 -62.26
C LYS A 10 -184.14 -59.74 -61.64
N MET A 11 -184.72 -58.89 -62.49
CA MET A 11 -185.95 -58.11 -62.25
C MET A 11 -187.20 -58.99 -62.12
N SER A 12 -188.26 -58.50 -61.44
CA SER A 12 -189.52 -58.02 -62.10
C SER A 12 -190.87 -58.31 -61.39
N TRP A 13 -191.84 -57.41 -61.66
CA TRP A 13 -193.33 -57.45 -61.54
C TRP A 13 -193.95 -57.13 -60.17
N HIS A 14 -194.78 -56.08 -59.97
CA HIS A 14 -196.12 -55.66 -60.47
C HIS A 14 -197.35 -56.24 -59.74
N ASN A 15 -198.28 -55.32 -59.42
CA ASN A 15 -199.74 -55.44 -59.26
C ASN A 15 -200.34 -56.14 -58.02
N SER A 16 -201.23 -55.45 -57.29
CA SER A 16 -202.69 -55.51 -57.55
C SER A 16 -203.53 -54.78 -56.48
N ASP A 17 -204.49 -54.00 -56.98
CA ASP A 17 -205.74 -53.57 -56.35
C ASP A 17 -206.49 -54.70 -55.61
N SER A 18 -207.27 -54.34 -54.59
CA SER A 18 -208.75 -54.42 -54.70
C SER A 18 -209.43 -54.28 -53.35
N SER A 19 -210.31 -53.29 -53.32
CA SER A 19 -211.58 -53.23 -52.60
C SER A 19 -212.30 -54.58 -52.41
N ARG A 20 -213.07 -54.71 -51.32
CA ARG A 20 -214.40 -55.35 -51.27
C ARG A 20 -215.02 -55.23 -49.86
N LYS A 21 -216.05 -54.38 -49.74
CA LYS A 21 -217.20 -54.61 -48.84
C LYS A 21 -218.24 -55.43 -49.63
N PRO A 22 -218.96 -56.37 -49.00
CA PRO A 22 -220.45 -56.24 -48.96
C PRO A 22 -221.02 -56.73 -47.60
N ARG A 23 -221.97 -56.03 -46.96
CA ARG A 23 -223.43 -55.94 -47.22
C ARG A 23 -224.22 -57.08 -46.54
N SER A 24 -225.25 -56.66 -45.76
CA SER A 24 -226.52 -57.34 -45.43
C SER A 24 -226.67 -57.77 -43.94
N LYS A 25 -227.45 -57.05 -43.10
CA LYS A 25 -228.92 -57.19 -42.86
C LYS A 25 -229.22 -58.45 -42.02
N SER A 26 -229.97 -58.52 -40.92
CA SER A 26 -230.64 -57.66 -39.95
C SER A 26 -231.22 -58.63 -38.90
N TYR A 27 -231.44 -58.19 -37.65
CA TYR A 27 -232.16 -58.88 -36.56
C TYR A 27 -231.43 -60.14 -36.01
N SER A 28 -231.25 -60.37 -34.71
CA SER A 28 -232.10 -60.03 -33.57
C SER A 28 -231.29 -59.94 -32.26
N MET A 29 -231.94 -59.34 -31.28
CA MET A 29 -231.47 -58.88 -29.97
C MET A 29 -230.60 -59.85 -29.15
N ALA A 30 -229.61 -59.23 -28.46
CA ALA A 30 -228.98 -59.61 -27.20
C ALA A 30 -227.80 -60.63 -27.20
N LEU A 31 -226.61 -60.24 -27.68
CA LEU A 31 -225.27 -60.56 -27.11
C LEU A 31 -224.12 -59.96 -27.99
N ASP A 32 -223.56 -58.78 -27.70
CA ASP A 32 -222.38 -58.24 -28.45
C ASP A 32 -221.59 -57.17 -27.66
N ARG A 33 -220.50 -57.57 -26.98
CA ARG A 33 -219.51 -56.64 -26.35
C ARG A 33 -218.09 -57.24 -26.17
N SER A 34 -217.78 -58.43 -26.70
CA SER A 34 -216.53 -59.17 -26.33
C SER A 34 -215.48 -59.33 -27.44
N MET A 35 -215.79 -59.08 -28.72
CA MET A 35 -214.90 -59.43 -29.85
C MET A 35 -214.07 -58.26 -30.40
N GLU A 36 -214.52 -57.01 -30.17
CA GLU A 36 -213.82 -55.79 -30.60
C GLU A 36 -212.50 -55.57 -29.82
N GLU A 37 -212.44 -56.02 -28.56
CA GLU A 37 -211.27 -55.86 -27.68
C GLU A 37 -210.05 -56.70 -28.10
N GLU A 38 -210.26 -57.86 -28.75
CA GLU A 38 -209.16 -58.78 -29.12
C GLU A 38 -208.35 -58.31 -30.34
N ASN A 39 -209.01 -57.69 -31.33
CA ASN A 39 -208.34 -57.24 -32.55
C ASN A 39 -207.39 -56.06 -32.28
N GLU A 40 -207.76 -55.20 -31.34
CA GLU A 40 -206.93 -54.06 -30.99
C GLU A 40 -205.65 -54.47 -30.25
N LEU A 41 -205.76 -55.51 -29.42
CA LEU A 41 -204.62 -56.12 -28.74
C LEU A 41 -203.55 -56.63 -29.73
N LEU A 42 -203.94 -57.16 -30.88
CA LEU A 42 -203.00 -57.67 -31.90
C LEU A 42 -202.30 -56.55 -32.67
N ARG A 43 -202.97 -55.43 -32.94
CA ARG A 43 -202.35 -54.25 -33.57
C ARG A 43 -201.33 -53.62 -32.65
N ASP A 44 -201.66 -53.51 -31.37
CA ASP A 44 -200.73 -53.07 -30.34
C ASP A 44 -199.51 -53.98 -30.28
N LYS A 45 -199.71 -55.30 -30.28
CA LYS A 45 -198.60 -56.27 -30.27
C LYS A 45 -197.70 -56.16 -31.50
N LEU A 46 -198.27 -55.92 -32.68
CA LEU A 46 -197.50 -55.70 -33.90
C LEU A 46 -196.72 -54.38 -33.87
N ASN A 47 -197.32 -53.31 -33.35
CA ASN A 47 -196.64 -52.04 -33.14
C ASN A 47 -195.48 -52.19 -32.15
N VAL A 48 -195.67 -52.90 -31.04
CA VAL A 48 -194.61 -53.21 -30.08
C VAL A 48 -193.47 -53.99 -30.76
N VAL A 49 -193.76 -54.96 -31.63
CA VAL A 49 -192.73 -55.69 -32.37
C VAL A 49 -191.99 -54.78 -33.35
N ARG A 50 -192.70 -53.90 -34.07
CA ARG A 50 -192.08 -52.95 -35.01
C ARG A 50 -191.20 -51.94 -34.29
N GLU A 51 -191.66 -51.43 -33.15
CA GLU A 51 -190.92 -50.50 -32.30
C GLU A 51 -189.70 -51.19 -31.68
N ASN A 52 -189.84 -52.43 -31.20
CA ASN A 52 -188.72 -53.24 -30.73
C ASN A 52 -187.70 -53.50 -31.83
N ASN A 53 -188.13 -53.81 -33.06
CA ASN A 53 -187.22 -54.04 -34.18
C ASN A 53 -186.48 -52.76 -34.58
N ALA A 54 -187.17 -51.62 -34.64
CA ALA A 54 -186.54 -50.31 -34.86
C ALA A 54 -185.52 -49.97 -33.76
N SER A 55 -185.85 -50.27 -32.50
CA SER A 55 -184.94 -50.13 -31.35
C SER A 55 -183.71 -51.04 -31.48
N LEU A 56 -183.89 -52.31 -31.86
CA LEU A 56 -182.79 -53.26 -32.08
C LEU A 56 -181.90 -52.86 -33.26
N ILE A 57 -182.48 -52.35 -34.36
CA ILE A 57 -181.71 -51.83 -35.49
C ILE A 57 -180.88 -50.61 -35.05
N SER A 58 -181.48 -49.68 -34.31
CA SER A 58 -180.76 -48.52 -33.77
C SER A 58 -179.64 -48.94 -32.82
N GLN A 59 -179.89 -49.91 -31.93
CA GLN A 59 -178.87 -50.49 -31.07
C GLN A 59 -177.76 -51.17 -31.87
N ASN A 60 -178.09 -51.95 -32.92
CA ASN A 60 -177.09 -52.57 -33.79
C ASN A 60 -176.23 -51.54 -34.52
N TYR A 61 -176.81 -50.46 -35.05
CA TYR A 61 -176.04 -49.36 -35.64
C TYR A 61 -175.14 -48.68 -34.61
N LYS A 62 -175.64 -48.47 -33.38
CA LYS A 62 -174.83 -47.91 -32.29
C LYS A 62 -173.66 -48.83 -31.93
N LEU A 63 -173.92 -50.13 -31.75
CA LEU A 63 -172.91 -51.15 -31.49
C LEU A 63 -171.89 -51.25 -32.64
N MET A 64 -172.34 -51.17 -33.90
CA MET A 64 -171.45 -51.19 -35.05
C MET A 64 -170.50 -49.99 -35.04
N ASN A 65 -171.01 -48.79 -34.79
CA ASN A 65 -170.17 -47.59 -34.64
C ASN A 65 -169.20 -47.70 -33.45
N GLU A 66 -169.65 -48.26 -32.33
CA GLU A 66 -168.78 -48.52 -31.16
C GLU A 66 -167.67 -49.52 -31.51
N ILE A 67 -167.98 -50.61 -32.22
CA ILE A 67 -166.99 -51.60 -32.69
C ILE A 67 -166.00 -50.96 -33.67
N GLU A 68 -166.45 -50.15 -34.62
CA GLU A 68 -165.58 -49.45 -35.57
C GLU A 68 -164.66 -48.45 -34.85
N THR A 69 -165.17 -47.74 -33.86
CA THR A 69 -164.40 -46.81 -33.01
C THR A 69 -163.32 -47.57 -32.24
N ILE A 70 -163.70 -48.65 -31.53
CA ILE A 70 -162.76 -49.50 -30.80
C ILE A 70 -161.70 -50.10 -31.74
N LYS A 71 -162.09 -50.51 -32.95
CA LYS A 71 -161.16 -51.05 -33.95
C LYS A 71 -160.17 -49.98 -34.43
N PHE A 72 -160.63 -48.75 -34.64
CA PHE A 72 -159.78 -47.63 -35.00
C PHE A 72 -158.80 -47.30 -33.87
N GLU A 73 -159.27 -47.18 -32.63
CA GLU A 73 -158.44 -46.95 -31.44
C GLU A 73 -157.42 -48.07 -31.22
N LEU A 74 -157.83 -49.34 -31.38
CA LEU A 74 -156.93 -50.49 -31.28
C LEU A 74 -155.83 -50.47 -32.34
N ASN A 75 -156.19 -50.14 -33.59
CA ASN A 75 -155.21 -50.03 -34.67
C ASN A 75 -154.26 -48.85 -34.44
N GLN A 76 -154.77 -47.72 -33.92
CA GLN A 76 -153.95 -46.58 -33.52
C GLN A 76 -152.98 -46.96 -32.39
N ALA A 77 -153.45 -47.65 -31.35
CA ALA A 77 -152.61 -48.13 -30.25
C ALA A 77 -151.55 -49.13 -30.73
N ARG A 78 -151.91 -50.08 -31.62
CA ARG A 78 -150.94 -51.02 -32.22
C ARG A 78 -149.85 -50.31 -33.01
N ALA A 79 -150.19 -49.27 -33.78
CA ALA A 79 -149.22 -48.48 -34.50
C ALA A 79 -148.28 -47.71 -33.56
N GLN A 80 -148.81 -47.13 -32.48
CA GLN A 80 -148.02 -46.47 -31.44
C GLN A 80 -147.07 -47.47 -30.74
N ILE A 81 -147.56 -48.66 -30.39
CA ILE A 81 -146.73 -49.72 -29.79
C ILE A 81 -145.61 -50.12 -30.74
N SER A 82 -145.92 -50.39 -32.00
CA SER A 82 -144.91 -50.78 -33.00
C SER A 82 -143.82 -49.71 -33.17
N PHE A 83 -144.21 -48.42 -33.18
CA PHE A 83 -143.26 -47.31 -33.23
C PHE A 83 -142.37 -47.26 -31.98
N LEU A 84 -142.94 -47.41 -30.79
CA LEU A 84 -142.20 -47.42 -29.52
C LEU A 84 -141.27 -48.63 -29.42
N GLU A 85 -141.70 -49.81 -29.85
CA GLU A 85 -140.87 -51.02 -29.90
C GLU A 85 -139.68 -50.84 -30.84
N SER A 86 -139.88 -50.25 -32.02
CA SER A 86 -138.77 -49.94 -32.94
C SER A 86 -137.78 -48.93 -32.35
N THR A 87 -138.29 -47.91 -31.64
CA THR A 87 -137.47 -46.89 -30.96
C THR A 87 -136.73 -47.48 -29.75
N LEU A 88 -137.35 -48.40 -29.03
CA LEU A 88 -136.71 -49.13 -27.94
C LEU A 88 -135.63 -50.08 -28.47
N GLY A 89 -135.90 -50.77 -29.57
CA GLY A 89 -134.94 -51.65 -30.24
C GLY A 89 -133.70 -50.92 -30.71
N THR A 90 -133.84 -49.76 -31.36
CA THR A 90 -132.69 -48.93 -31.76
C THR A 90 -131.93 -48.40 -30.55
N ARG A 91 -132.63 -47.94 -29.51
CA ARG A 91 -131.99 -47.51 -28.25
C ARG A 91 -131.24 -48.64 -27.55
N SER A 92 -131.79 -49.85 -27.56
CA SER A 92 -131.19 -51.03 -26.91
C SER A 92 -129.87 -51.45 -27.56
N VAL A 93 -129.70 -51.24 -28.88
CA VAL A 93 -128.43 -51.52 -29.57
C VAL A 93 -127.41 -50.41 -29.34
N HIS A 94 -127.87 -49.17 -29.19
CA HIS A 94 -126.98 -48.01 -29.00
C HIS A 94 -126.41 -47.92 -27.57
N ILE A 95 -127.11 -48.43 -26.56
CA ILE A 95 -126.64 -48.39 -25.15
C ILE A 95 -125.31 -49.14 -24.98
N PRO A 96 -125.16 -50.42 -25.39
CA PRO A 96 -123.88 -51.14 -25.27
C PRO A 96 -122.72 -50.47 -26.02
N ILE A 97 -122.99 -49.86 -27.18
CA ILE A 97 -121.96 -49.14 -27.96
C ILE A 97 -121.46 -47.92 -27.18
N LEU A 98 -122.37 -47.17 -26.54
CA LEU A 98 -121.98 -46.04 -25.68
C LEU A 98 -121.24 -46.50 -24.43
N GLU A 99 -121.66 -47.61 -23.81
CA GLU A 99 -120.97 -48.17 -22.64
C GLU A 99 -119.54 -48.59 -22.98
N GLU A 100 -119.32 -49.24 -24.13
CA GLU A 100 -117.99 -49.58 -24.62
C GLU A 100 -117.15 -48.33 -24.94
N GLN A 101 -117.75 -47.31 -25.55
CA GLN A 101 -117.07 -46.03 -25.80
C GLN A 101 -116.68 -45.33 -24.49
N ILE A 102 -117.54 -45.35 -23.47
CA ILE A 102 -117.23 -44.80 -22.15
C ILE A 102 -116.08 -45.58 -21.53
N ALA A 103 -116.14 -46.91 -21.52
CA ALA A 103 -115.07 -47.74 -20.96
C ALA A 103 -113.73 -47.54 -21.68
N SER A 104 -113.73 -47.41 -23.01
CA SER A 104 -112.53 -47.09 -23.80
C SER A 104 -111.98 -45.72 -23.44
N LEU A 105 -112.84 -44.70 -23.34
CA LEU A 105 -112.42 -43.34 -22.97
C LEU A 105 -111.90 -43.29 -21.53
N GLU A 106 -112.50 -44.02 -20.60
CA GLU A 106 -112.02 -44.15 -19.22
C GLU A 106 -110.62 -44.80 -19.17
N ALA A 107 -110.39 -45.84 -19.97
CA ALA A 107 -109.08 -46.46 -20.10
C ALA A 107 -108.04 -45.50 -20.71
N ASP A 108 -108.41 -44.75 -21.75
CA ASP A 108 -107.55 -43.73 -22.35
C ASP A 108 -107.21 -42.60 -21.36
N VAL A 109 -108.18 -42.14 -20.56
CA VAL A 109 -107.94 -41.15 -19.51
C VAL A 109 -107.01 -41.71 -18.43
N GLN A 110 -107.22 -42.95 -18.00
CA GLN A 110 -106.36 -43.58 -16.98
C GLN A 110 -104.93 -43.79 -17.48
N THR A 111 -104.75 -44.19 -18.74
CA THR A 111 -103.41 -44.32 -19.34
C THR A 111 -102.73 -42.96 -19.47
N GLN A 112 -103.45 -41.92 -19.88
CA GLN A 112 -102.93 -40.54 -19.92
C GLN A 112 -102.56 -40.01 -18.54
N ASP A 113 -103.37 -40.26 -17.51
CA ASP A 113 -103.10 -39.86 -16.13
C ASP A 113 -101.82 -40.54 -15.59
N SER A 114 -101.67 -41.84 -15.84
CA SER A 114 -100.46 -42.58 -15.47
C SER A 114 -99.21 -42.06 -16.20
N LEU A 115 -99.33 -41.73 -17.48
CA LEU A 115 -98.24 -41.16 -18.28
C LEU A 115 -97.86 -39.76 -17.80
N LEU A 116 -98.86 -38.92 -17.49
CA LEU A 116 -98.65 -37.57 -16.98
C LEU A 116 -97.88 -37.62 -15.66
N LYS A 117 -98.30 -38.49 -14.73
CA LYS A 117 -97.60 -38.71 -13.47
C LYS A 117 -96.16 -39.17 -13.67
N ASP A 118 -95.91 -40.14 -14.55
CA ASP A 118 -94.55 -40.59 -14.88
C ASP A 118 -93.68 -39.46 -15.46
N THR A 119 -94.27 -38.54 -16.24
CA THR A 119 -93.55 -37.38 -16.78
C THR A 119 -93.29 -36.30 -15.73
N GLU A 120 -94.21 -36.10 -14.78
CA GLU A 120 -94.03 -35.21 -13.64
C GLU A 120 -92.92 -35.70 -12.71
N ASP A 121 -92.91 -37.00 -12.38
CA ASP A 121 -91.87 -37.63 -11.56
C ASP A 121 -90.47 -37.48 -12.20
N LYS A 122 -90.37 -37.70 -13.53
CA LYS A 122 -89.12 -37.49 -14.28
C LYS A 122 -88.68 -36.03 -14.32
N LEU A 123 -89.63 -35.10 -14.40
CA LEU A 123 -89.34 -33.66 -14.36
C LEU A 123 -88.82 -33.26 -12.98
N GLU A 124 -89.43 -33.75 -11.90
CA GLU A 124 -88.99 -33.51 -10.53
C GLU A 124 -87.57 -34.05 -10.31
N GLU A 125 -87.29 -35.28 -10.76
CA GLU A 125 -85.93 -35.87 -10.70
C GLU A 125 -84.91 -35.03 -11.47
N SER A 126 -85.26 -34.58 -12.68
CA SER A 126 -84.40 -33.70 -13.48
C SER A 126 -84.16 -32.34 -12.81
N GLN A 127 -85.17 -31.76 -12.15
CA GLN A 127 -85.02 -30.51 -11.41
C GLN A 127 -84.11 -30.68 -10.20
N LYS A 128 -84.26 -31.78 -9.45
CA LYS A 128 -83.39 -32.10 -8.32
C LYS A 128 -81.93 -32.27 -8.75
N MET A 129 -81.70 -33.00 -9.85
CA MET A 129 -80.36 -33.17 -10.43
C MET A 129 -79.76 -31.83 -10.87
N LEU A 130 -80.57 -30.95 -11.50
CA LEU A 130 -80.12 -29.63 -11.93
C LEU A 130 -79.69 -28.77 -10.73
N MET A 131 -80.44 -28.79 -9.63
CA MET A 131 -80.09 -28.08 -8.40
C MET A 131 -78.78 -28.58 -7.78
N GLU A 132 -78.55 -29.91 -7.77
CA GLU A 132 -77.30 -30.49 -7.30
C GLU A 132 -76.11 -30.04 -8.18
N LYS A 133 -76.26 -30.08 -9.51
CA LYS A 133 -75.23 -29.62 -10.45
C LYS A 133 -74.94 -28.13 -10.33
N GLU A 134 -75.94 -27.29 -10.09
CA GLU A 134 -75.74 -25.86 -9.84
C GLU A 134 -74.98 -25.63 -8.53
N CYS A 135 -75.29 -26.42 -7.48
CA CYS A 135 -74.54 -26.37 -6.21
C CYS A 135 -73.06 -26.74 -6.41
N ASP A 136 -72.77 -27.81 -7.14
CA ASP A 136 -71.40 -28.23 -7.46
C ASP A 136 -70.66 -27.20 -8.31
N LEU A 137 -71.34 -26.62 -9.30
CA LEU A 137 -70.79 -25.55 -10.14
C LEU A 137 -70.42 -24.32 -9.29
N GLN A 138 -71.25 -23.96 -8.32
CA GLN A 138 -70.98 -22.83 -7.43
C GLN A 138 -69.76 -23.09 -6.54
N LYS A 139 -69.62 -24.30 -5.96
CA LYS A 139 -68.42 -24.71 -5.21
C LYS A 139 -67.17 -24.63 -6.08
N LEU A 140 -67.24 -25.16 -7.30
CA LEU A 140 -66.11 -25.14 -8.23
C LEU A 140 -65.69 -23.71 -8.61
N LYS A 141 -66.65 -22.79 -8.78
CA LYS A 141 -66.37 -21.36 -9.02
C LYS A 141 -65.64 -20.71 -7.84
N GLU A 142 -66.02 -21.06 -6.60
CA GLU A 142 -65.38 -20.55 -5.39
C GLU A 142 -63.96 -21.11 -5.22
N ASP A 143 -63.77 -22.40 -5.43
CA ASP A 143 -62.46 -23.05 -5.41
C ASP A 143 -61.52 -22.47 -6.48
N TYR A 144 -62.03 -22.26 -7.70
CA TYR A 144 -61.27 -21.61 -8.76
C TYR A 144 -60.84 -20.17 -8.38
N LYS A 145 -61.75 -19.39 -7.78
CA LYS A 145 -61.41 -18.06 -7.27
C LYS A 145 -60.33 -18.15 -6.20
N LYS A 146 -60.44 -19.07 -5.24
CA LYS A 146 -59.44 -19.26 -4.18
C LYS A 146 -58.08 -19.63 -4.77
N MET A 147 -58.04 -20.64 -5.64
CA MET A 147 -56.81 -21.09 -6.31
C MET A 147 -56.15 -19.97 -7.11
N LYS A 148 -56.93 -19.13 -7.80
CA LYS A 148 -56.41 -17.96 -8.51
C LYS A 148 -55.76 -16.94 -7.56
N HIS A 149 -56.38 -16.66 -6.42
CA HIS A 149 -55.80 -15.76 -5.41
C HIS A 149 -54.51 -16.33 -4.82
N ASP A 150 -54.52 -17.62 -4.48
CA ASP A 150 -53.34 -18.32 -3.96
C ASP A 150 -52.20 -18.24 -4.98
N LEU A 151 -52.44 -18.59 -6.24
CA LEU A 151 -51.43 -18.53 -7.31
C LEU A 151 -50.80 -17.14 -7.46
N ILE A 152 -51.61 -16.07 -7.39
CA ILE A 152 -51.11 -14.70 -7.40
C ILE A 152 -50.28 -14.41 -6.14
N GLY A 153 -50.71 -14.89 -4.98
CA GLY A 153 -49.97 -14.81 -3.72
C GLY A 153 -48.60 -15.48 -3.80
N TRP A 154 -48.56 -16.73 -4.24
CA TRP A 154 -47.34 -17.51 -4.47
C TRP A 154 -46.40 -16.82 -5.46
N SER A 155 -46.92 -16.31 -6.59
CA SER A 155 -46.12 -15.59 -7.58
C SER A 155 -45.50 -14.31 -7.00
N LYS A 156 -46.28 -13.50 -6.27
CA LYS A 156 -45.77 -12.29 -5.60
C LYS A 156 -44.71 -12.64 -4.56
N GLN A 157 -44.93 -13.69 -3.77
CA GLN A 157 -43.97 -14.13 -2.77
C GLN A 157 -42.67 -14.62 -3.42
N GLY A 158 -42.77 -15.44 -4.46
CA GLY A 158 -41.62 -15.93 -5.23
C GLY A 158 -40.76 -14.79 -5.76
N LYS A 159 -41.37 -13.76 -6.37
CA LYS A 159 -40.65 -12.57 -6.85
C LYS A 159 -39.91 -11.83 -5.72
N ARG A 160 -40.54 -11.65 -4.55
CA ARG A 160 -39.89 -11.00 -3.40
C ARG A 160 -38.70 -11.80 -2.89
N THR A 161 -38.87 -13.11 -2.73
CA THR A 161 -37.78 -13.98 -2.26
C THR A 161 -36.63 -14.05 -3.27
N GLU A 162 -36.93 -14.04 -4.56
CA GLU A 162 -35.93 -14.01 -5.61
C GLU A 162 -35.17 -12.68 -5.63
N GLN A 163 -35.86 -11.55 -5.46
CA GLN A 163 -35.24 -10.25 -5.34
C GLN A 163 -34.31 -10.17 -4.11
N GLN A 164 -34.77 -10.62 -2.95
CA GLN A 164 -33.94 -10.68 -1.73
C GLN A 164 -32.71 -11.57 -1.93
N ARG A 165 -32.87 -12.73 -2.60
CA ARG A 165 -31.75 -13.60 -2.95
C ARG A 165 -30.75 -12.90 -3.86
N ASN A 166 -31.22 -12.19 -4.89
CA ASN A 166 -30.36 -11.46 -5.84
C ASN A 166 -29.62 -10.30 -5.16
N GLU A 167 -30.29 -9.54 -4.30
CA GLU A 167 -29.67 -8.46 -3.51
C GLU A 167 -28.59 -9.00 -2.55
N ALA A 168 -28.88 -10.10 -1.84
CA ALA A 168 -27.91 -10.76 -0.99
C ALA A 168 -26.70 -11.29 -1.77
N LEU A 169 -26.93 -11.85 -2.96
CA LEU A 169 -25.87 -12.31 -3.86
C LEU A 169 -24.99 -11.15 -4.33
N TYR A 170 -25.60 -10.06 -4.80
CA TYR A 170 -24.88 -8.86 -5.22
C TYR A 170 -24.01 -8.29 -4.10
N ASN A 171 -24.57 -8.17 -2.89
CA ASN A 171 -23.81 -7.71 -1.72
C ASN A 171 -22.62 -8.63 -1.38
N ALA A 172 -22.81 -9.94 -1.48
CA ALA A 172 -21.73 -10.92 -1.27
C ALA A 172 -20.63 -10.81 -2.33
N GLU A 173 -20.99 -10.55 -3.59
CA GLU A 173 -20.04 -10.33 -4.69
C GLU A 173 -19.25 -9.03 -4.51
N GLU A 174 -19.89 -7.93 -4.12
CA GLU A 174 -19.21 -6.67 -3.80
C GLU A 174 -18.25 -6.82 -2.61
N LEU A 175 -18.68 -7.50 -1.54
CA LEU A 175 -17.81 -7.80 -0.40
C LEU A 175 -16.61 -8.68 -0.82
N THR A 176 -16.82 -9.65 -1.70
CA THR A 176 -15.73 -10.48 -2.24
C THR A 176 -14.76 -9.66 -3.08
N ARG A 177 -15.26 -8.72 -3.90
CA ARG A 177 -14.43 -7.83 -4.71
C ARG A 177 -13.57 -6.91 -3.85
N THR A 178 -14.16 -6.29 -2.83
CA THR A 178 -13.43 -5.42 -1.88
C THR A 178 -12.38 -6.19 -1.08
N PHE A 179 -12.71 -7.40 -0.62
CA PHE A 179 -11.75 -8.28 0.06
C PHE A 179 -10.58 -8.67 -0.85
N LYS A 180 -10.85 -8.98 -2.13
CA LYS A 180 -9.80 -9.28 -3.12
C LYS A 180 -8.86 -8.09 -3.33
N GLN A 181 -9.41 -6.87 -3.44
CA GLN A 181 -8.59 -5.65 -3.55
C GLN A 181 -7.76 -5.38 -2.29
N TYR A 182 -8.33 -5.61 -1.09
CA TYR A 182 -7.58 -5.46 0.16
C TYR A 182 -6.44 -6.47 0.25
N LYS A 183 -6.71 -7.74 -0.10
CA LYS A 183 -5.69 -8.79 -0.18
C LYS A 183 -4.57 -8.42 -1.14
N GLU A 184 -4.89 -7.91 -2.32
CA GLU A 184 -3.91 -7.45 -3.29
C GLU A 184 -3.07 -6.28 -2.76
N LYS A 185 -3.69 -5.28 -2.11
CA LYS A 185 -2.97 -4.17 -1.47
C LYS A 185 -1.99 -4.67 -0.39
N ILE A 186 -2.41 -5.60 0.47
CA ILE A 186 -1.53 -6.20 1.48
C ILE A 186 -0.37 -6.95 0.82
N THR A 187 -0.65 -7.80 -0.17
CA THR A 187 0.41 -8.56 -0.87
C THR A 187 1.43 -7.61 -1.49
N ASN A 188 0.98 -6.54 -2.15
CA ASN A 188 1.86 -5.53 -2.74
C ASN A 188 2.68 -4.78 -1.69
N GLN A 189 2.11 -4.49 -0.51
CA GLN A 189 2.86 -3.87 0.60
C GLN A 189 3.89 -4.85 1.17
N LEU A 190 3.54 -6.13 1.33
CA LEU A 190 4.44 -7.16 1.82
C LEU A 190 5.63 -7.36 0.88
N GLU A 191 5.40 -7.37 -0.43
CA GLU A 191 6.46 -7.47 -1.43
C GLU A 191 7.42 -6.27 -1.36
N LYS A 192 6.89 -5.04 -1.20
CA LYS A 192 7.73 -3.85 -1.01
C LYS A 192 8.59 -3.93 0.25
N VAL A 193 8.00 -4.34 1.38
CA VAL A 193 8.73 -4.53 2.63
C VAL A 193 9.81 -5.59 2.47
N GLN A 194 9.54 -6.69 1.78
CA GLN A 194 10.52 -7.74 1.51
C GLN A 194 11.70 -7.25 0.65
N VAL A 195 11.43 -6.39 -0.35
CA VAL A 195 12.49 -5.76 -1.14
C VAL A 195 13.31 -4.77 -0.30
N GLU A 196 12.66 -3.96 0.53
CA GLU A 196 13.34 -3.04 1.46
C GLU A 196 14.20 -3.79 2.49
N GLU A 197 13.70 -4.91 3.02
CA GLU A 197 14.44 -5.81 3.92
C GLU A 197 15.72 -6.31 3.25
N GLN A 198 15.64 -6.81 2.01
CA GLN A 198 16.83 -7.27 1.27
C GLN A 198 17.83 -6.15 1.00
N ILE A 199 17.36 -4.92 0.76
CA ILE A 199 18.24 -3.74 0.59
C ILE A 199 18.94 -3.40 1.92
N LEU A 200 18.20 -3.42 3.02
CA LEU A 200 18.75 -3.15 4.35
C LEU A 200 19.74 -4.24 4.79
N GLU A 201 19.46 -5.50 4.50
CA GLU A 201 20.37 -6.63 4.75
C GLU A 201 21.70 -6.41 4.01
N LYS A 202 21.67 -6.08 2.71
CA LYS A 202 22.88 -5.75 1.94
C LYS A 202 23.66 -4.57 2.53
N LYS A 203 22.95 -3.52 2.95
CA LYS A 203 23.58 -2.35 3.61
C LYS A 203 24.21 -2.73 4.95
N LEU A 204 23.56 -3.57 5.74
CA LEU A 204 24.07 -4.06 7.01
C LEU A 204 25.33 -4.90 6.82
N ILE A 205 25.33 -5.83 5.86
CA ILE A 205 26.51 -6.62 5.48
C ILE A 205 27.68 -5.70 5.10
N ASN A 206 27.43 -4.68 4.28
CA ASN A 206 28.46 -3.71 3.90
C ASN A 206 29.01 -2.94 5.11
N CYS A 207 28.14 -2.49 6.02
CA CYS A 207 28.56 -1.80 7.24
C CYS A 207 29.41 -2.70 8.15
N VAL A 208 29.02 -3.97 8.31
CA VAL A 208 29.80 -4.97 9.06
C VAL A 208 31.19 -5.15 8.43
N ASN A 209 31.27 -5.31 7.11
CA ASN A 209 32.53 -5.46 6.39
C ASN A 209 33.43 -4.22 6.53
N GLU A 210 32.87 -3.02 6.47
CA GLU A 210 33.61 -1.77 6.65
C GLU A 210 34.11 -1.62 8.10
N LYS A 211 33.28 -1.96 9.09
CA LYS A 211 33.69 -2.01 10.49
C LYS A 211 34.84 -2.99 10.70
N GLU A 212 34.80 -4.17 10.07
CA GLU A 212 35.87 -5.16 10.16
C GLU A 212 37.17 -4.62 9.55
N LYS A 213 37.11 -3.98 8.37
CA LYS A 213 38.28 -3.31 7.77
C LYS A 213 38.87 -2.24 8.69
N LEU A 214 38.04 -1.36 9.24
CA LEU A 214 38.51 -0.33 10.17
C LEU A 214 39.12 -0.94 11.44
N LEU A 215 38.53 -2.00 11.97
CA LEU A 215 39.08 -2.73 13.13
C LEU A 215 40.46 -3.32 12.81
N THR A 216 40.63 -3.94 11.63
CA THR A 216 41.94 -4.46 11.20
C THR A 216 42.98 -3.35 11.08
N GLN A 217 42.59 -2.18 10.56
CA GLN A 217 43.47 -1.02 10.43
C GLN A 217 43.84 -0.44 11.81
N CYS A 218 42.89 -0.30 12.73
CA CYS A 218 43.15 0.12 14.11
C CYS A 218 44.13 -0.84 14.82
N ASN A 219 43.96 -2.15 14.63
CA ASN A 219 44.87 -3.15 15.19
C ASN A 219 46.28 -3.03 14.59
N ALA A 220 46.40 -2.78 13.28
CA ALA A 220 47.68 -2.53 12.63
C ALA A 220 48.38 -1.29 13.22
N TYR A 221 47.70 -0.15 13.30
CA TYR A 221 48.26 1.07 13.91
C TYR A 221 48.65 0.89 15.37
N LYS A 222 47.87 0.12 16.15
CA LYS A 222 48.21 -0.22 17.52
C LYS A 222 49.51 -1.03 17.60
N SER A 223 49.69 -1.99 16.69
CA SER A 223 50.92 -2.78 16.59
C SER A 223 52.13 -1.93 16.16
N GLU A 224 51.96 -1.05 15.18
CA GLU A 224 53.00 -0.11 14.75
C GLU A 224 53.41 0.84 15.87
N LEU A 225 52.43 1.38 16.61
CA LEU A 225 52.68 2.24 17.76
C LEU A 225 53.48 1.51 18.84
N GLU A 226 53.12 0.27 19.17
CA GLU A 226 53.89 -0.52 20.14
C GLU A 226 55.30 -0.82 19.64
N ASN A 227 55.48 -1.11 18.35
CA ASN A 227 56.80 -1.28 17.74
C ASN A 227 57.65 -0.01 17.85
N ILE A 228 57.10 1.17 17.53
CA ILE A 228 57.78 2.47 17.66
C ILE A 228 58.14 2.73 19.13
N LYS A 229 57.24 2.46 20.08
CA LYS A 229 57.53 2.60 21.52
C LYS A 229 58.67 1.68 21.96
N THR A 230 58.74 0.45 21.44
CA THR A 230 59.86 -0.45 21.74
C THR A 230 61.16 0.04 21.15
N GLN A 231 61.16 0.53 19.90
CA GLN A 231 62.35 1.13 19.26
C GLN A 231 62.83 2.37 20.01
N LEU A 232 61.91 3.23 20.47
CA LEU A 232 62.24 4.43 21.23
C LEU A 232 62.84 4.08 22.60
N ARG A 233 62.30 3.06 23.28
CA ARG A 233 62.90 2.52 24.51
C ARG A 233 64.33 2.02 24.27
N GLN A 234 64.55 1.26 23.20
CA GLN A 234 65.87 0.76 22.82
C GLN A 234 66.86 1.89 22.52
N LEU A 235 66.48 2.87 21.69
CA LEU A 235 67.33 4.03 21.37
C LEU A 235 67.66 4.86 22.62
N THR A 236 66.72 5.00 23.55
CA THR A 236 66.96 5.70 24.82
C THR A 236 67.98 4.95 25.66
N GLU A 237 67.88 3.63 25.75
CA GLU A 237 68.84 2.78 26.48
C GLU A 237 70.24 2.78 25.84
N GLU A 238 70.32 2.70 24.50
CA GLU A 238 71.55 2.84 23.73
C GLU A 238 72.18 4.22 23.95
N ASN A 239 71.40 5.30 23.95
CA ASN A 239 71.88 6.66 24.22
C ASN A 239 72.39 6.80 25.66
N CYS A 240 71.69 6.28 26.67
CA CYS A 240 72.17 6.24 28.05
C CYS A 240 73.51 5.50 28.16
N THR A 241 73.63 4.35 27.49
CA THR A 241 74.88 3.58 27.42
C THR A 241 75.99 4.38 26.73
N GLY A 242 75.69 5.06 25.63
CA GLY A 242 76.61 5.95 24.91
C GLY A 242 77.11 7.11 25.79
N ILE A 243 76.21 7.80 26.50
CA ILE A 243 76.56 8.86 27.45
C ILE A 243 77.47 8.32 28.55
N GLN A 244 77.19 7.13 29.09
CA GLN A 244 78.01 6.52 30.14
C GLN A 244 79.41 6.15 29.62
N ASN A 245 79.50 5.61 28.41
CA ASN A 245 80.77 5.31 27.75
C ASN A 245 81.58 6.60 27.49
N LEU A 246 80.92 7.66 27.04
CA LEU A 246 81.54 8.96 26.78
C LEU A 246 82.08 9.59 28.07
N LYS A 247 81.29 9.60 29.16
CA LYS A 247 81.76 10.03 30.49
C LYS A 247 82.97 9.22 30.97
N THR A 248 82.94 7.90 30.74
CA THR A 248 84.06 7.02 31.09
C THR A 248 85.30 7.35 30.27
N MET A 249 85.13 7.69 28.98
CA MET A 249 86.22 8.08 28.10
C MET A 249 86.78 9.47 28.44
N GLU A 250 85.93 10.45 28.75
CA GLU A 250 86.33 11.77 29.24
C GLU A 250 87.14 11.68 30.53
N ALA A 251 86.73 10.81 31.47
CA ALA A 251 87.49 10.56 32.70
C ALA A 251 88.89 10.01 32.40
N LYS A 252 89.01 9.05 31.48
CA LYS A 252 90.31 8.52 31.02
C LYS A 252 91.14 9.57 30.30
N MET A 253 90.52 10.44 29.50
CA MET A 253 91.20 11.53 28.80
C MET A 253 91.78 12.54 29.80
N SER A 254 90.99 12.93 30.81
CA SER A 254 91.45 13.79 31.91
C SER A 254 92.60 13.16 32.71
N GLU A 255 92.53 11.85 32.98
CA GLU A 255 93.63 11.11 33.62
C GLU A 255 94.90 11.10 32.74
N MET A 256 94.75 10.86 31.44
CA MET A 256 95.86 10.87 30.48
C MET A 256 96.47 12.26 30.33
N GLU A 257 95.65 13.33 30.29
CA GLU A 257 96.11 14.71 30.29
C GLU A 257 96.87 15.07 31.58
N PHE A 258 96.39 14.60 32.73
CA PHE A 258 97.10 14.76 34.00
C PHE A 258 98.48 14.08 33.96
N LEU A 259 98.54 12.82 33.51
CA LEU A 259 99.80 12.08 33.34
C LEU A 259 100.74 12.76 32.35
N LEU A 260 100.21 13.27 31.24
CA LEU A 260 100.96 14.00 30.23
C LEU A 260 101.54 15.30 30.81
N LYS A 261 100.72 16.12 31.49
CA LYS A 261 101.18 17.36 32.17
C LYS A 261 102.24 17.07 33.21
N HIS A 262 102.04 16.04 34.04
CA HIS A 262 103.04 15.61 35.03
C HIS A 262 104.35 15.16 34.36
N SER A 263 104.27 14.40 33.27
CA SER A 263 105.43 13.99 32.48
C SER A 263 106.16 15.19 31.84
N GLN A 264 105.42 16.13 31.26
CA GLN A 264 105.97 17.39 30.72
C GLN A 264 106.68 18.21 31.79
N GLN A 265 106.08 18.37 32.98
CA GLN A 265 106.73 19.05 34.11
C GLN A 265 108.02 18.34 34.53
N LYS A 266 108.01 17.00 34.60
CA LYS A 266 109.21 16.20 34.92
C LYS A 266 110.30 16.38 33.85
N ASN A 267 109.94 16.36 32.57
CA ASN A 267 110.85 16.60 31.47
C ASN A 267 111.46 18.01 31.55
N GLN A 268 110.66 19.04 31.84
CA GLN A 268 111.16 20.41 32.03
C GLN A 268 112.19 20.49 33.16
N ILE A 269 111.95 19.82 34.29
CA ILE A 269 112.91 19.76 35.41
C ILE A 269 114.22 19.09 34.97
N LEU A 270 114.13 17.98 34.23
CA LEU A 270 115.31 17.28 33.73
C LEU A 270 116.07 18.12 32.69
N GLU A 271 115.37 18.81 31.80
CA GLU A 271 115.95 19.71 30.80
C GLU A 271 116.66 20.90 31.45
N ASN A 272 116.08 21.49 32.50
CA ASN A 272 116.72 22.53 33.30
C ASN A 272 118.01 22.03 33.98
N LYS A 273 117.99 20.84 34.59
CA LYS A 273 119.19 20.22 35.19
C LYS A 273 120.27 19.95 34.15
N LEU A 274 119.87 19.50 32.96
CA LEU A 274 120.81 19.24 31.87
C LEU A 274 121.44 20.53 31.35
N GLN A 275 120.65 21.60 31.24
CA GLN A 275 121.13 22.93 30.87
C GLN A 275 122.08 23.51 31.92
N GLU A 276 121.79 23.34 33.22
CA GLU A 276 122.67 23.73 34.32
C GLU A 276 124.01 22.98 34.27
N GLN A 277 123.99 21.66 34.05
CA GLN A 277 125.22 20.88 33.84
C GLN A 277 126.00 21.34 32.61
N LYS A 278 125.31 21.66 31.51
CA LYS A 278 125.94 22.20 30.30
C LYS A 278 126.62 23.55 30.56
N ALA A 279 125.97 24.44 31.30
CA ALA A 279 126.55 25.73 31.71
C ALA A 279 127.78 25.52 32.61
N GLY A 280 127.70 24.63 33.60
CA GLY A 280 128.85 24.27 34.45
C GLY A 280 130.01 23.65 33.65
N LEU A 281 129.73 22.86 32.61
CA LEU A 281 130.75 22.36 31.68
C LEU A 281 131.38 23.47 30.85
N GLN A 282 130.60 24.44 30.37
CA GLN A 282 131.11 25.60 29.64
C GLN A 282 132.01 26.47 30.53
N GLU A 283 131.61 26.73 31.77
CA GLU A 283 132.43 27.44 32.76
C GLU A 283 133.72 26.69 33.05
N LYS A 284 133.65 25.37 33.26
CA LYS A 284 134.84 24.53 33.44
C LYS A 284 135.78 24.60 32.24
N ASN A 285 135.27 24.57 31.01
CA ASN A 285 136.07 24.75 29.81
C ASN A 285 136.69 26.15 29.72
N ALA A 286 135.98 27.20 30.13
CA ALA A 286 136.52 28.56 30.21
C ALA A 286 137.68 28.64 31.21
N ILE A 287 137.54 28.02 32.39
CA ILE A 287 138.62 27.92 33.39
C ILE A 287 139.82 27.12 32.83
N ILE A 288 139.57 26.03 32.09
CA ILE A 288 140.65 25.26 31.44
C ILE A 288 141.41 26.16 30.45
N ASN A 289 140.71 26.88 29.59
CA ASN A 289 141.32 27.80 28.62
C ASN A 289 142.08 28.95 29.30
N GLU A 290 141.52 29.52 30.37
CA GLU A 290 142.20 30.54 31.17
C GLU A 290 143.47 29.99 31.83
N ASN A 291 143.41 28.77 32.37
CA ASN A 291 144.56 28.09 32.96
C ASN A 291 145.63 27.75 31.91
N GLU A 292 145.23 27.37 30.70
CA GLU A 292 146.12 27.26 29.54
C GLU A 292 146.74 28.62 29.18
N GLY A 293 145.96 29.70 29.19
CA GLY A 293 146.44 31.07 28.99
C GLY A 293 147.45 31.52 30.06
N LEU A 294 147.17 31.22 31.34
CA LEU A 294 148.07 31.50 32.46
C LEU A 294 149.36 30.68 32.36
N LYS A 295 149.29 29.40 31.97
CA LYS A 295 150.48 28.58 31.69
C LYS A 295 151.31 29.17 30.55
N ALA A 296 150.67 29.63 29.48
CA ALA A 296 151.36 30.29 28.37
C ALA A 296 152.02 31.61 28.82
N LEU A 297 151.36 32.40 29.67
CA LEU A 297 151.92 33.62 30.25
C LEU A 297 153.12 33.33 31.16
N ILE A 298 153.02 32.34 32.03
CA ILE A 298 154.12 31.87 32.90
C ILE A 298 155.30 31.41 32.05
N ALA A 299 155.07 30.66 30.96
CA ALA A 299 156.12 30.25 30.03
C ALA A 299 156.80 31.46 29.36
N ARG A 300 156.03 32.48 28.95
CA ARG A 300 156.54 33.71 28.35
C ARG A 300 157.38 34.53 29.33
N GLN A 301 156.92 34.71 30.56
CA GLN A 301 157.65 35.39 31.63
C GLN A 301 158.94 34.64 32.00
N LYS A 302 158.90 33.30 32.06
CA LYS A 302 160.09 32.47 32.29
C LYS A 302 161.12 32.62 31.18
N ASN A 303 160.69 32.72 29.91
CA ASN A 303 161.58 33.00 28.79
C ASN A 303 162.18 34.41 28.87
N GLN A 304 161.39 35.44 29.23
CA GLN A 304 161.90 36.80 29.48
C GLN A 304 162.91 36.84 30.62
N LEU A 305 162.64 36.13 31.72
CA LEU A 305 163.56 36.03 32.85
C LEU A 305 164.88 35.35 32.46
N ASN A 306 164.81 34.31 31.64
CA ASN A 306 166.00 33.66 31.08
C ASN A 306 166.80 34.60 30.17
N LEU A 307 166.12 35.40 29.34
CA LEU A 307 166.76 36.40 28.50
C LEU A 307 167.51 37.44 29.35
N HIS A 308 166.87 37.96 30.40
CA HIS A 308 167.53 38.87 31.34
C HIS A 308 168.68 38.20 32.11
N CYS A 309 168.58 36.92 32.48
CA CYS A 309 169.69 36.20 33.08
C CYS A 309 170.88 36.07 32.12
N GLN A 310 170.64 35.87 30.82
CA GLN A 310 171.69 35.83 29.80
C GLN A 310 172.33 37.21 29.60
N GLU A 311 171.53 38.28 29.56
CA GLU A 311 172.02 39.66 29.46
C GLU A 311 172.90 40.03 30.67
N ILE A 312 172.50 39.65 31.89
CA ILE A 312 173.30 39.86 33.11
C ILE A 312 174.65 39.12 33.03
N GLN A 313 174.67 37.89 32.51
CA GLN A 313 175.93 37.15 32.33
C GLN A 313 176.83 37.81 31.28
N HIS A 314 176.23 38.34 30.20
CA HIS A 314 176.96 39.06 29.16
C HIS A 314 177.63 40.33 29.71
N SER A 315 176.89 41.16 30.46
CA SER A 315 177.45 42.34 31.12
C SER A 315 178.52 42.00 32.17
N LYS A 316 178.40 40.84 32.84
CA LYS A 316 179.41 40.39 33.83
C LYS A 316 180.73 39.98 33.20
N ILE A 317 180.70 39.44 31.98
CA ILE A 317 181.89 39.13 31.18
C ILE A 317 182.52 40.43 30.66
N GLU A 318 181.69 41.35 30.18
CA GLU A 318 182.12 42.65 29.65
C GLU A 318 182.84 43.49 30.70
N LEU A 319 182.34 43.53 31.95
CA LEU A 319 182.96 44.22 33.08
C LEU A 319 184.36 43.65 33.42
N LYS A 320 184.51 42.33 33.36
CA LYS A 320 185.78 41.62 33.65
C LYS A 320 186.85 41.87 32.59
N THR A 321 186.43 42.21 31.37
CA THR A 321 187.34 42.56 30.27
C THR A 321 187.82 44.01 30.41
N LEU A 322 186.93 44.91 30.85
CA LEU A 322 187.24 46.32 31.13
C LEU A 322 188.17 46.50 32.35
N GLU A 323 188.03 45.67 33.40
CA GLU A 323 188.92 45.71 34.58
C GLU A 323 190.37 45.29 34.27
N ASN A 324 190.60 44.43 33.26
CA ASN A 324 191.94 43.93 32.91
C ASN A 324 192.76 44.92 32.06
N VAL A 325 192.08 45.87 31.40
CA VAL A 325 192.71 46.94 30.59
C VAL A 325 193.18 48.10 31.49
N ILE A 326 192.58 48.28 32.67
CA ILE A 326 192.86 49.40 33.60
C ILE A 326 194.15 49.18 34.43
N PHE A 327 194.71 47.97 34.49
CA PHE A 327 195.91 47.67 35.29
C PHE A 327 197.26 47.99 34.60
N GLN A 328 197.29 48.39 33.31
CA GLN A 328 198.57 48.62 32.58
C GLN A 328 198.89 50.04 32.10
N LEU A 329 198.03 51.07 32.21
CA LEU A 329 198.34 52.40 31.64
C LEU A 329 198.13 53.58 32.60
N THR A 330 199.26 54.00 33.15
CA THR A 330 199.54 55.20 33.94
C THR A 330 200.16 56.27 33.03
N GLN A 331 199.45 57.38 32.72
CA GLN A 331 199.94 58.77 32.53
C GLN A 331 198.93 59.66 31.75
N SER A 332 198.58 60.81 32.36
CA SER A 332 198.07 62.10 31.81
C SER A 332 196.58 62.35 31.45
N SER A 333 196.05 63.42 32.08
CA SER A 333 195.16 64.51 31.59
C SER A 333 193.64 64.34 31.28
N SER A 334 192.84 65.07 32.10
CA SER A 334 191.73 66.04 31.84
C SER A 334 190.46 65.80 30.97
N LYS A 335 189.31 66.27 31.55
CA LYS A 335 188.08 66.94 31.03
C LYS A 335 187.05 66.30 30.06
N GLU A 336 185.77 66.63 30.38
CA GLU A 336 184.55 66.91 29.58
C GLU A 336 183.65 65.79 28.95
N ASP A 337 182.36 65.85 29.32
CA ASP A 337 181.08 65.87 28.57
C ASP A 337 180.70 64.95 27.36
N ASN A 338 179.43 64.48 27.44
CA ASN A 338 178.33 64.51 26.43
C ASN A 338 177.98 63.35 25.45
N HIS A 339 176.66 63.07 25.41
CA HIS A 339 175.76 62.73 24.26
C HIS A 339 175.90 61.33 23.58
N SER A 340 174.90 60.67 22.95
CA SER A 340 173.48 60.89 22.57
C SER A 340 172.93 59.62 21.83
N ASN A 341 171.62 59.65 21.50
CA ASN A 341 170.97 59.08 20.27
C ASN A 341 170.52 57.58 20.30
N GLU A 342 169.46 57.08 19.64
CA GLU A 342 168.55 57.49 18.53
C GLU A 342 167.39 56.43 18.47
N MET A 343 166.08 56.69 18.41
CA MET A 343 165.14 57.10 17.34
C MET A 343 164.80 56.10 16.20
N CYS A 344 163.48 55.90 15.93
CA CYS A 344 162.78 55.71 14.62
C CYS A 344 161.25 55.52 14.90
N CYS A 345 160.26 56.38 14.57
CA CYS A 345 159.69 56.96 13.33
C CYS A 345 158.38 56.29 12.80
N ASN A 346 157.27 57.08 12.85
CA ASN A 346 156.15 57.36 11.91
C ASN A 346 155.37 56.23 11.18
N TRP A 347 154.05 56.34 10.94
CA TRP A 347 153.35 57.33 10.08
C TRP A 347 151.86 57.55 10.42
N SER A 348 151.26 58.54 9.74
CA SER A 348 150.13 59.41 10.09
C SER A 348 148.82 59.23 9.28
N GLU A 349 147.74 59.79 9.85
CA GLU A 349 146.57 60.51 9.26
C GLU A 349 145.34 59.80 8.63
N ILE A 350 144.21 60.56 8.69
CA ILE A 350 142.79 60.35 8.28
C ILE A 350 141.91 59.89 9.48
N ASP A 351 141.21 60.73 10.27
CA ASP A 351 140.29 61.88 10.07
C ASP A 351 139.01 61.62 9.24
N GLY A 352 137.84 61.94 9.80
CA GLY A 352 136.62 62.25 9.04
C GLY A 352 135.40 61.31 9.09
N LEU A 353 135.52 59.98 9.20
CA LEU A 353 134.41 59.08 8.79
C LEU A 353 133.60 58.33 9.88
N LEU A 354 134.01 58.30 11.16
CA LEU A 354 133.23 57.56 12.18
C LEU A 354 132.04 58.36 12.77
N LYS A 355 131.93 59.65 12.45
CA LYS A 355 130.80 60.50 12.86
C LYS A 355 129.50 60.22 12.08
N GLU A 356 129.57 59.62 10.89
CA GLU A 356 128.40 59.29 10.08
C GLU A 356 127.81 57.90 10.41
N GLU A 357 128.64 56.96 10.89
CA GLU A 357 128.21 55.60 11.24
C GLU A 357 127.40 55.55 12.56
N LEU A 358 127.69 56.45 13.49
CA LEU A 358 126.87 56.70 14.69
C LEU A 358 125.53 57.38 14.37
N ARG A 359 125.39 58.03 13.20
CA ARG A 359 124.13 58.69 12.77
C ARG A 359 123.14 57.72 12.12
N GLN A 360 123.63 56.69 11.42
CA GLN A 360 122.78 55.62 10.85
C GLN A 360 122.27 54.62 11.89
N LYS A 361 123.01 54.37 12.98
CA LYS A 361 122.55 53.47 14.06
C LYS A 361 121.47 54.08 14.97
N PHE A 362 121.40 55.41 15.09
CA PHE A 362 120.37 56.06 15.91
C PHE A 362 118.98 56.07 15.23
N ASN A 363 118.93 56.33 13.91
CA ASN A 363 117.67 56.41 13.16
C ASN A 363 116.93 55.07 13.00
N PHE A 364 117.63 53.92 13.09
CA PHE A 364 116.99 52.60 13.04
C PHE A 364 116.35 52.20 14.39
N GLN A 365 116.81 52.80 15.50
CA GLN A 365 116.31 52.52 16.85
C GLN A 365 115.13 53.44 17.23
N GLU A 366 115.00 54.61 16.60
CA GLU A 366 113.88 55.54 16.83
C GLU A 366 112.60 55.18 16.04
N ALA A 367 112.74 54.56 14.84
CA ALA A 367 111.60 54.03 14.07
C ALA A 367 110.95 52.78 14.72
N GLY A 368 111.71 52.02 15.53
CA GLY A 368 111.18 50.88 16.31
C GLY A 368 110.36 51.31 17.53
N ILE A 369 110.72 52.45 18.14
CA ILE A 369 110.03 52.98 19.34
C ILE A 369 108.71 53.68 18.96
N GLN A 370 108.65 54.35 17.81
CA GLN A 370 107.39 54.94 17.32
C GLN A 370 106.36 53.88 16.89
N LYS A 371 106.77 52.70 16.42
CA LYS A 371 105.85 51.59 16.06
C LYS A 371 105.20 50.92 17.28
N LEU A 372 105.93 50.81 18.40
CA LEU A 372 105.42 50.24 19.65
C LEU A 372 104.49 51.21 20.42
N GLN A 373 104.62 52.52 20.20
CA GLN A 373 103.70 53.52 20.79
C GLN A 373 102.33 53.56 20.08
N THR A 374 102.24 53.27 18.79
CA THR A 374 100.96 53.18 18.06
C THR A 374 100.18 51.90 18.37
N GLU A 375 100.88 50.78 18.57
CA GLU A 375 100.23 49.49 18.92
C GLU A 375 99.75 49.46 20.39
N TYR A 376 100.41 50.19 21.31
CA TYR A 376 99.99 50.28 22.72
C TYR A 376 98.79 51.23 22.95
N VAL A 377 98.65 52.30 22.18
CA VAL A 377 97.51 53.25 22.31
C VAL A 377 96.22 52.71 21.66
N THR A 378 96.34 51.88 20.61
CA THR A 378 95.18 51.29 19.93
C THR A 378 94.51 50.16 20.72
N CYS A 379 95.23 49.53 21.68
CA CYS A 379 94.67 48.47 22.54
C CYS A 379 94.10 48.97 23.88
N LYS A 380 94.16 50.27 24.19
CA LYS A 380 93.75 50.84 25.49
C LYS A 380 92.56 51.81 25.43
N LEU A 381 91.92 51.95 24.26
CA LEU A 381 90.76 52.83 24.04
C LEU A 381 89.60 52.03 23.41
N GLY A 382 89.12 51.02 24.12
CA GLY A 382 88.01 50.18 23.69
C GLY A 382 87.38 49.42 24.85
N GLN A 383 87.31 50.04 26.03
CA GLN A 383 86.55 49.52 27.16
C GLN A 383 86.04 50.68 28.03
N ASP A 384 84.71 50.83 27.97
CA ASP A 384 83.76 51.38 28.97
C ASP A 384 83.06 52.74 28.74
N CYS A 385 81.73 52.65 28.93
CA CYS A 385 80.64 53.64 29.10
C CYS A 385 79.94 54.15 27.80
N SER A 386 78.61 54.18 27.64
CA SER A 386 77.48 54.06 28.59
C SER A 386 76.14 53.68 27.92
N GLU A 387 75.29 53.05 28.73
CA GLU A 387 73.82 53.05 28.88
C GLU A 387 72.89 53.75 27.85
N ASP A 388 71.88 52.97 27.44
CA ASP A 388 70.41 53.20 27.44
C ASP A 388 69.83 54.52 26.89
N ASP A 389 69.01 54.45 25.83
CA ASP A 389 67.70 55.11 25.74
C ASP A 389 66.95 54.72 24.44
N GLY A 390 65.63 54.52 24.58
CA GLY A 390 64.66 55.13 23.66
C GLY A 390 64.34 54.43 22.34
N GLY A 391 63.13 53.87 22.26
CA GLY A 391 62.57 53.24 21.08
C GLY A 391 62.46 54.11 19.83
N GLN A 392 62.43 53.44 18.69
CA GLN A 392 62.00 53.99 17.39
C GLN A 392 61.17 52.96 16.65
N GLU A 393 59.85 53.15 16.73
CA GLU A 393 58.86 52.60 15.81
C GLU A 393 58.58 53.70 14.76
N LEU A 394 59.15 53.57 13.56
CA LEU A 394 58.76 54.36 12.39
C LEU A 394 58.86 53.54 11.10
N ASN A 395 57.69 53.29 10.54
CA ASN A 395 57.31 53.56 9.14
C ASN A 395 57.90 52.76 7.97
N GLY A 396 56.98 52.36 7.10
CA GLY A 396 57.20 52.02 5.69
C GLY A 396 56.09 51.10 5.18
N LEU A 397 54.85 51.60 5.00
CA LEU A 397 54.29 52.04 3.70
C LEU A 397 54.38 50.96 2.61
N GLU A 398 53.26 50.35 2.25
CA GLU A 398 52.52 50.67 1.01
C GLU A 398 53.42 50.52 -0.23
N THR A 399 53.23 49.52 -1.09
CA THR A 399 52.19 49.52 -2.14
C THR A 399 52.36 48.27 -3.02
N GLU A 400 51.28 47.54 -3.32
CA GLU A 400 50.68 47.42 -4.67
C GLU A 400 49.56 46.36 -4.68
N PRO A 401 48.39 46.64 -5.30
CA PRO A 401 47.32 45.69 -5.45
C PRO A 401 47.48 44.89 -6.76
N VAL A 402 47.84 43.63 -6.67
CA VAL A 402 47.82 42.73 -7.84
C VAL A 402 46.39 42.22 -8.06
N LYS A 403 45.89 42.61 -9.22
CA LYS A 403 44.64 42.15 -9.84
C LYS A 403 44.78 40.70 -10.32
N LEU A 404 43.67 39.95 -10.12
CA LEU A 404 43.23 38.72 -10.80
C LEU A 404 43.68 37.35 -10.22
N SER A 405 42.75 36.75 -9.49
CA SER A 405 42.20 35.45 -9.89
C SER A 405 40.72 35.40 -9.50
N GLY A 406 39.87 35.89 -10.40
CA GLY A 406 38.45 35.57 -10.36
C GLY A 406 38.30 34.09 -10.62
N ASN A 407 37.68 33.36 -9.67
CA ASN A 407 36.98 32.07 -9.87
C ASN A 407 36.37 31.50 -8.56
N GLN A 408 36.50 32.18 -7.41
CA GLN A 408 35.83 31.75 -6.17
C GLN A 408 34.47 32.41 -5.89
N ALA A 409 34.13 33.50 -6.57
CA ALA A 409 32.81 34.14 -6.42
C ALA A 409 31.73 33.46 -7.29
N GLY A 410 32.10 32.95 -8.47
CA GLY A 410 31.18 32.24 -9.37
C GLY A 410 30.76 30.87 -8.82
N THR A 411 31.71 30.10 -8.28
CA THR A 411 31.46 28.76 -7.72
C THR A 411 30.62 28.78 -6.44
N LYS A 412 30.75 29.81 -5.59
CA LYS A 412 29.86 30.00 -4.43
C LYS A 412 28.46 30.45 -4.83
N CYS A 413 28.32 31.28 -5.88
CA CYS A 413 27.02 31.71 -6.40
C CYS A 413 26.28 30.54 -7.07
N GLU A 414 26.98 29.73 -7.85
CA GLU A 414 26.45 28.50 -8.47
C GLU A 414 26.04 27.45 -7.42
N GLN A 415 26.82 27.30 -6.33
CA GLN A 415 26.43 26.45 -5.20
C GLN A 415 25.16 26.95 -4.51
N LEU A 416 25.06 28.26 -4.25
CA LEU A 416 23.87 28.86 -3.65
C LEU A 416 22.64 28.76 -4.56
N GLU A 417 22.82 28.85 -5.88
CA GLU A 417 21.74 28.69 -6.85
C GLU A 417 21.26 27.23 -6.94
N LEU A 418 22.18 26.26 -6.86
CA LEU A 418 21.84 24.83 -6.76
C LEU A 418 21.08 24.51 -5.47
N ILE A 419 21.53 25.06 -4.33
CA ILE A 419 20.84 24.91 -3.04
C ILE A 419 19.47 25.58 -3.09
N SER A 420 19.35 26.76 -3.68
CA SER A 420 18.06 27.46 -3.84
C SER A 420 17.09 26.69 -4.74
N LYS A 421 17.57 26.11 -5.85
CA LYS A 421 16.77 25.23 -6.72
C LYS A 421 16.31 23.96 -5.99
N GLN A 422 17.16 23.39 -5.14
CA GLN A 422 16.80 22.23 -4.32
C GLN A 422 15.73 22.59 -3.28
N PHE A 423 15.86 23.73 -2.61
CA PHE A 423 14.84 24.23 -1.67
C PHE A 423 13.51 24.51 -2.35
N GLU A 424 13.51 25.12 -3.54
CA GLU A 424 12.26 25.40 -4.27
C GLU A 424 11.60 24.09 -4.72
N LYS A 425 12.39 23.07 -5.10
CA LYS A 425 11.86 21.74 -5.42
C LYS A 425 11.24 21.06 -4.19
N GLU A 426 11.89 21.11 -3.04
CA GLU A 426 11.36 20.58 -1.79
C GLU A 426 10.08 21.31 -1.36
N LYS A 427 10.05 22.63 -1.47
CA LYS A 427 8.85 23.45 -1.22
C LYS A 427 7.69 23.07 -2.13
N GLN A 428 7.94 22.83 -3.42
CA GLN A 428 6.91 22.36 -4.34
C GLN A 428 6.42 20.94 -4.04
N ILE A 429 7.29 20.06 -3.54
CA ILE A 429 6.89 18.72 -3.08
C ILE A 429 6.01 18.84 -1.83
N LEU A 430 6.42 19.69 -0.87
CA LEU A 430 5.68 19.93 0.36
C LEU A 430 4.28 20.50 0.08
N ASN A 431 4.17 21.47 -0.83
CA ASN A 431 2.88 22.03 -1.25
C ASN A 431 1.98 20.99 -1.91
N ARG A 432 2.52 20.12 -2.78
CA ARG A 432 1.71 19.02 -3.36
C ARG A 432 1.20 18.06 -2.29
N ASN A 433 2.05 17.71 -1.32
CA ASN A 433 1.65 16.84 -0.21
C ASN A 433 0.58 17.50 0.67
N LEU A 434 0.68 18.80 0.91
CA LEU A 434 -0.33 19.57 1.65
C LEU A 434 -1.68 19.60 0.92
N GLU A 435 -1.67 19.84 -0.39
CA GLU A 435 -2.88 19.82 -1.23
C GLU A 435 -3.53 18.42 -1.20
N GLU A 436 -2.72 17.36 -1.31
CA GLU A 436 -3.22 15.98 -1.26
C GLU A 436 -3.82 15.64 0.11
N LEU A 437 -3.24 16.14 1.20
CA LEU A 437 -3.80 15.99 2.54
C LEU A 437 -5.11 16.78 2.72
N HIS A 438 -5.21 17.99 2.15
CA HIS A 438 -6.44 18.77 2.15
C HIS A 438 -7.57 18.03 1.44
N ILE A 439 -7.31 17.48 0.25
CA ILE A 439 -8.29 16.69 -0.51
C ILE A 439 -8.72 15.45 0.28
N LYS A 440 -7.78 14.77 0.93
CA LYS A 440 -8.09 13.59 1.78
C LYS A 440 -8.93 13.97 2.99
N LEU A 441 -8.68 15.13 3.59
CA LEU A 441 -9.43 15.64 4.74
C LEU A 441 -10.86 15.99 4.32
N GLU A 442 -11.03 16.76 3.25
CA GLU A 442 -12.35 17.13 2.70
C GLU A 442 -13.18 15.88 2.37
N LYS A 443 -12.56 14.89 1.72
CA LYS A 443 -13.21 13.61 1.42
C LYS A 443 -13.60 12.84 2.69
N SER A 444 -12.77 12.86 3.73
CA SER A 444 -13.09 12.23 5.01
C SER A 444 -14.20 12.97 5.75
N GLU A 445 -14.29 14.29 5.62
CA GLU A 445 -15.37 15.10 6.20
C GLU A 445 -16.70 14.85 5.47
N GLU A 446 -16.70 14.74 4.14
CA GLU A 446 -17.86 14.31 3.35
C GLU A 446 -18.33 12.90 3.71
N GLU A 447 -17.40 11.93 3.80
CA GLU A 447 -17.72 10.56 4.22
C GLU A 447 -18.28 10.53 5.66
N SER A 448 -17.76 11.36 6.57
CA SER A 448 -18.29 11.48 7.93
C SER A 448 -19.64 12.20 8.01
N ALA A 449 -19.96 13.10 7.07
CA ALA A 449 -21.25 13.78 6.99
C ALA A 449 -22.36 12.86 6.44
N ILE A 450 -22.01 11.89 5.59
CA ILE A 450 -22.95 10.87 5.06
C ILE A 450 -23.29 9.81 6.13
N LEU A 451 -22.39 9.57 7.08
CA LEU A 451 -22.56 8.61 8.17
C LEU A 451 -23.29 9.16 9.42
N LYS A 452 -23.54 10.49 9.47
CA LYS A 452 -24.36 11.17 10.48
C LYS A 452 -25.78 11.34 9.98
#